data_AF-A0A921SZE5-F1
#
_entry.id   AF-A0A921SZE5-F1
#
_cell.length_a   1.000
_cell.length_b   1.000
_cell.length_c   1.000
_cell.angle_alpha   90.00
_cell.angle_beta   90.00
_cell.angle_gamma   90.00
#
_symmetry.space_group_name_H-M   'P 1'
#
loop_
_entity.id
_entity.type
_entity.pdbx_description
1 polymer ?
#
loop_
_entity_poly.entity_id
_entity_poly.type
_entity_poly.pdbx_seq_one_letter_code
_entity_poly.pdbx_strand_id
1 'polypeptide(L)'
;MKSKLESAYAKALTGAFKAISPIKRTIKKTECEVHLYIQENALEILNHNDYNDEYKLFKKYQDKINEGLVWADQDFKCYHHFYNPKEQKGMYGYDDNALTVARSYYLKCLKYFTLENYDKGMFYFGAMCHIIQDLTIPQHAKGKLFDNHRQFESYVKENYIKINRFKCRDEPIILKSVVDYANYNSLRALKIDYIYKNIRDLNTKFYLVALKSLTLAQKTTAGCMIMLYNDLIYV
;
A
#
# COMPACT_ATOMS: atom_id res chain seq x y z
N MET A 1 20.16 -3.79 17.41
CA MET A 1 19.91 -3.48 18.84
C MET A 1 19.26 -2.11 18.92
N LYS A 2 18.01 -2.02 19.39
CA LYS A 2 17.30 -0.75 19.54
C LYS A 2 17.93 0.11 20.64
N SER A 3 18.04 1.41 20.42
CA SER A 3 18.54 2.33 21.44
C SER A 3 17.49 2.56 22.55
N LYS A 4 17.94 3.03 23.72
CA LYS A 4 17.05 3.42 24.83
C LYS A 4 16.08 4.54 24.41
N LEU A 5 16.54 5.46 23.55
CA LEU A 5 15.73 6.56 22.99
C LEU A 5 14.64 6.03 22.04
N GLU A 6 14.98 5.10 21.15
CA GLU A 6 14.01 4.42 20.26
C GLU A 6 12.92 3.70 21.05
N SER A 7 13.32 3.01 22.11
CA SER A 7 12.38 2.26 22.97
C SER A 7 11.44 3.18 23.75
N ALA A 8 11.93 4.32 24.22
CA ALA A 8 11.13 5.33 24.92
C ALA A 8 10.14 6.01 23.96
N TYR A 9 10.58 6.37 22.75
CA TYR A 9 9.73 6.95 21.71
C TYR A 9 8.59 6.00 21.32
N ALA A 10 8.90 4.72 21.03
CA ALA A 10 7.89 3.72 20.70
C ALA A 10 6.86 3.52 21.81
N LYS A 11 7.32 3.47 23.08
CA LYS A 11 6.43 3.35 24.25
C LYS A 11 5.54 4.57 24.42
N ALA A 12 6.07 5.78 24.28
CA ALA A 12 5.30 7.02 24.38
C ALA A 12 4.24 7.11 23.27
N LEU A 13 4.61 6.78 22.03
CA LEU A 13 3.68 6.76 20.90
C LEU A 13 2.58 5.72 21.11
N THR A 14 2.95 4.48 21.45
CA THR A 14 2.01 3.38 21.75
C THR A 14 1.06 3.77 22.87
N GLY A 15 1.57 4.38 23.94
CA GLY A 15 0.79 4.84 25.09
C GLY A 15 -0.19 5.94 24.73
N ALA A 16 0.25 6.96 23.99
CA ALA A 16 -0.59 8.05 23.50
C ALA A 16 -1.73 7.52 22.63
N PHE A 17 -1.46 6.57 21.73
CA PHE A 17 -2.51 5.99 20.89
C PHE A 17 -3.45 5.04 21.62
N LYS A 18 -2.96 4.23 22.57
CA LYS A 18 -3.79 3.36 23.42
C LYS A 18 -4.73 4.15 24.34
N ALA A 19 -4.26 5.28 24.87
CA ALA A 19 -5.06 6.18 25.70
C ALA A 19 -6.23 6.85 24.96
N ILE A 20 -6.28 6.76 23.62
CA ILE A 20 -7.32 7.38 22.79
C ILE A 20 -8.51 6.42 22.50
N SER A 21 -8.64 5.25 23.15
CA SER A 21 -9.77 4.32 22.89
C SER A 21 -10.67 4.10 24.12
N PRO A 22 -11.96 4.52 24.05
CA PRO A 22 -12.98 3.62 23.49
C PRO A 22 -13.98 4.31 22.55
N ILE A 23 -13.49 5.05 21.56
CA ILE A 23 -14.26 5.27 20.33
C ILE A 23 -13.69 4.28 19.34
N LYS A 24 -14.45 3.24 19.00
CA LYS A 24 -14.28 2.52 17.73
C LYS A 24 -14.17 3.60 16.66
N ARG A 25 -12.94 3.98 16.30
CA ARG A 25 -12.73 4.94 15.21
C ARG A 25 -13.29 4.21 14.02
N THR A 26 -14.39 4.71 13.50
CA THR A 26 -14.78 4.53 12.12
C THR A 26 -13.49 4.74 11.34
N ILE A 27 -12.82 3.65 10.93
CA ILE A 27 -11.83 3.70 9.86
C ILE A 27 -12.51 4.59 8.84
N LYS A 28 -11.87 5.69 8.44
CA LYS A 28 -12.49 6.58 7.47
C LYS A 28 -12.74 5.69 6.27
N LYS A 29 -14.00 5.29 6.08
CA LYS A 29 -14.51 4.40 5.03
C LYS A 29 -13.90 4.77 3.67
N THR A 30 -13.55 6.05 3.53
CA THR A 30 -12.97 6.77 2.41
C THR A 30 -11.45 6.66 2.16
N GLU A 31 -10.58 6.36 3.12
CA GLU A 31 -9.15 6.07 2.81
C GLU A 31 -9.06 4.70 2.13
N CYS A 32 -9.80 3.72 2.67
CA CYS A 32 -10.01 2.43 2.04
C CYS A 32 -10.62 2.54 0.63
N GLU A 33 -11.47 3.54 0.35
CA GLU A 33 -12.03 3.77 -1.00
C GLU A 33 -10.95 4.08 -2.06
N VAL A 34 -9.85 4.75 -1.69
CA VAL A 34 -8.74 5.02 -2.61
C VAL A 34 -7.98 3.73 -2.94
N HIS A 35 -7.76 2.86 -1.95
CA HIS A 35 -7.17 1.54 -2.16
C HIS A 35 -8.04 0.65 -3.05
N LEU A 36 -9.36 0.64 -2.81
CA LEU A 36 -10.33 -0.07 -3.65
C LEU A 36 -10.32 0.48 -5.09
N TYR A 37 -10.20 1.80 -5.27
CA TYR A 37 -10.05 2.41 -6.59
C TYR A 37 -8.76 2.00 -7.29
N ILE A 38 -7.63 1.96 -6.56
CA ILE A 38 -6.35 1.50 -7.12
C ILE A 38 -6.48 0.03 -7.56
N GLN A 39 -7.10 -0.81 -6.73
CA GLN A 39 -7.34 -2.23 -7.01
C GLN A 39 -8.23 -2.46 -8.24
N GLU A 40 -9.35 -1.73 -8.36
CA GLU A 40 -10.22 -1.84 -9.53
C GLU A 40 -9.47 -1.44 -10.81
N ASN A 41 -8.70 -0.35 -10.77
CA ASN A 41 -7.94 0.07 -11.94
C ASN A 41 -6.76 -0.87 -12.25
N ALA A 42 -6.20 -1.57 -11.25
CA ALA A 42 -5.20 -2.60 -11.48
C ALA A 42 -5.80 -3.82 -12.22
N LEU A 43 -7.02 -4.24 -11.88
CA LEU A 43 -7.76 -5.25 -12.64
C LEU A 43 -8.00 -4.79 -14.08
N GLU A 44 -8.41 -3.53 -14.25
CA GLU A 44 -8.58 -2.96 -15.59
C GLU A 44 -7.27 -2.92 -16.37
N ILE A 45 -6.13 -2.64 -15.75
CA ILE A 45 -4.82 -2.73 -16.42
C ILE A 45 -4.57 -4.15 -16.95
N LEU A 46 -4.85 -5.19 -16.16
CA LEU A 46 -4.71 -6.57 -16.65
C LEU A 46 -5.58 -6.83 -17.88
N ASN A 47 -6.85 -6.42 -17.82
CA ASN A 47 -7.81 -6.60 -18.91
C ASN A 47 -7.40 -5.86 -20.18
N HIS A 48 -6.88 -4.63 -20.06
CA HIS A 48 -6.46 -3.82 -21.22
C HIS A 48 -5.13 -4.26 -21.85
N ASN A 49 -4.30 -5.00 -21.12
CA ASN A 49 -2.95 -5.42 -21.57
C ASN A 49 -2.88 -6.94 -21.78
N ASP A 50 -4.01 -7.57 -22.15
CA ASP A 50 -4.12 -8.98 -22.55
C ASP A 50 -3.78 -10.05 -21.49
N TYR A 51 -3.70 -9.67 -20.20
CA TYR A 51 -3.55 -10.60 -19.06
C TYR A 51 -4.90 -11.21 -18.65
N ASN A 52 -5.52 -11.91 -19.60
CA ASN A 52 -6.91 -12.35 -19.51
C ASN A 52 -7.14 -13.39 -18.40
N ASP A 53 -6.21 -14.31 -18.17
CA ASP A 53 -6.38 -15.38 -17.19
C ASP A 53 -6.12 -14.90 -15.77
N GLU A 54 -5.11 -14.04 -15.59
CA GLU A 54 -4.88 -13.28 -14.38
C GLU A 54 -6.13 -12.44 -14.03
N TYR A 55 -6.64 -11.67 -15.00
CA TYR A 55 -7.85 -10.88 -14.82
C TYR A 55 -9.02 -11.73 -14.32
N LYS A 56 -9.31 -12.86 -14.99
CA LYS A 56 -10.41 -13.75 -14.56
C LYS A 56 -10.23 -14.25 -13.13
N LEU A 57 -9.02 -14.67 -12.76
CA LEU A 57 -8.73 -15.16 -11.41
C LEU A 57 -8.97 -14.06 -10.36
N PHE A 58 -8.36 -12.89 -10.54
CA PHE A 58 -8.45 -11.82 -9.54
C PHE A 58 -9.82 -11.14 -9.53
N LYS A 59 -10.54 -11.12 -10.66
CA LYS A 59 -11.93 -10.66 -10.70
C LYS A 59 -12.85 -11.60 -9.92
N LYS A 60 -12.65 -12.92 -10.04
CA LYS A 60 -13.41 -13.93 -9.27
C LYS A 60 -13.28 -13.73 -7.75
N TYR A 61 -12.09 -13.40 -7.26
CA TYR A 61 -11.81 -13.21 -5.83
C TYR A 61 -11.82 -11.76 -5.36
N GLN A 62 -12.32 -10.83 -6.20
CA GLN A 62 -12.24 -9.40 -5.94
C GLN A 62 -12.78 -9.01 -4.55
N ASP A 63 -13.91 -9.57 -4.14
CA ASP A 63 -14.52 -9.25 -2.84
C ASP A 63 -13.60 -9.61 -1.67
N LYS A 64 -12.92 -10.76 -1.74
CA LYS A 64 -11.97 -11.19 -0.70
C LYS A 64 -10.71 -10.35 -0.68
N ILE A 65 -10.21 -9.96 -1.85
CA ILE A 65 -9.08 -9.02 -1.95
C ILE A 65 -9.46 -7.67 -1.36
N ASN A 66 -10.65 -7.17 -1.66
CA ASN A 66 -11.18 -5.91 -1.12
C ASN A 66 -11.35 -5.96 0.40
N GLU A 67 -11.89 -7.06 0.96
CA GLU A 67 -11.94 -7.27 2.41
C GLU A 67 -10.55 -7.16 3.05
N GLY A 68 -9.54 -7.77 2.43
CA GLY A 68 -8.15 -7.70 2.85
C GLY A 68 -7.54 -6.30 2.81
N LEU A 69 -7.76 -5.58 1.71
CA LEU A 69 -7.32 -4.20 1.51
C LEU A 69 -7.86 -3.29 2.64
N VAL A 70 -9.16 -3.39 2.92
CA VAL A 70 -9.81 -2.59 3.98
C VAL A 70 -9.35 -3.01 5.39
N TRP A 71 -9.12 -4.31 5.60
CA TRP A 71 -8.73 -4.84 6.91
C TRP A 71 -7.32 -4.43 7.36
N ALA A 72 -6.41 -4.18 6.41
CA ALA A 72 -5.03 -3.79 6.70
C ALA A 72 -4.92 -2.46 7.46
N ASP A 73 -5.85 -1.52 7.24
CA ASP A 73 -5.91 -0.22 7.95
C ASP A 73 -6.56 -0.26 9.33
N GLN A 74 -7.14 -1.39 9.74
CA GLN A 74 -7.89 -1.49 10.99
C GLN A 74 -6.98 -1.71 12.20
N ASP A 75 -7.45 -1.26 13.38
CA ASP A 75 -6.89 -1.61 14.69
C ASP A 75 -5.39 -1.35 14.84
N PHE A 76 -4.97 -0.12 14.54
CA PHE A 76 -3.62 0.37 14.82
C PHE A 76 -2.49 -0.32 14.02
N LYS A 77 -2.82 -1.09 12.97
CA LYS A 77 -1.82 -1.71 12.09
C LYS A 77 -1.04 -0.71 11.24
N CYS A 78 -1.59 0.49 11.05
CA CYS A 78 -0.97 1.59 10.30
C CYS A 78 0.42 2.02 10.81
N TYR A 79 0.81 1.69 12.05
CA TYR A 79 2.16 2.00 12.57
C TYR A 79 3.28 1.32 11.78
N HIS A 80 2.97 0.21 11.13
CA HIS A 80 3.93 -0.56 10.37
C HIS A 80 3.88 -0.26 8.88
N HIS A 81 3.11 0.71 8.40
CA HIS A 81 2.98 0.99 6.96
C HIS A 81 4.11 1.90 6.44
N PHE A 82 5.16 2.09 7.22
CA PHE A 82 6.30 2.91 6.87
C PHE A 82 7.50 2.03 6.51
N TYR A 83 8.22 2.42 5.46
CA TYR A 83 9.47 1.77 5.08
C TYR A 83 10.35 2.70 4.24
N ASN A 84 11.55 3.00 4.76
CA ASN A 84 12.59 3.70 4.01
C ASN A 84 13.56 2.67 3.41
N PRO A 85 13.64 2.56 2.06
CA PRO A 85 14.42 1.54 1.38
C PRO A 85 15.93 1.76 1.49
N LYS A 86 16.38 3.00 1.78
CA LYS A 86 17.81 3.31 1.96
C LYS A 86 18.30 2.90 3.34
N GLU A 87 17.44 3.07 4.34
CA GLU A 87 17.75 2.74 5.74
C GLU A 87 17.34 1.30 6.10
N GLN A 88 16.53 0.66 5.25
CA GLN A 88 15.88 -0.63 5.47
C GLN A 88 15.12 -0.69 6.80
N LYS A 89 14.49 0.43 7.19
CA LYS A 89 13.78 0.62 8.46
C LYS A 89 12.40 1.21 8.23
N GLY A 90 11.47 0.88 9.14
CA GLY A 90 10.14 1.50 9.20
C GLY A 90 10.11 2.70 10.15
N MET A 91 8.97 2.90 10.81
CA MET A 91 8.83 3.96 11.82
C MET A 91 9.87 3.80 12.93
N TYR A 92 10.48 4.92 13.35
CA TYR A 92 11.50 4.94 14.39
C TYR A 92 11.00 4.28 15.68
N GLY A 93 11.74 3.28 16.20
CA GLY A 93 11.39 2.55 17.41
C GLY A 93 10.65 1.22 17.23
N TYR A 94 10.26 0.83 16.01
CA TYR A 94 9.63 -0.47 15.70
C TYR A 94 10.56 -1.38 14.89
N ASP A 95 10.48 -2.70 15.12
CA ASP A 95 11.26 -3.69 14.36
C ASP A 95 10.52 -4.10 13.08
N ASP A 96 9.19 -4.22 13.18
CA ASP A 96 8.32 -4.43 12.02
C ASP A 96 8.09 -3.14 11.22
N ASN A 97 8.11 -3.29 9.90
CA ASN A 97 7.96 -2.22 8.92
C ASN A 97 7.11 -2.70 7.74
N ALA A 98 6.85 -1.81 6.78
CA ALA A 98 5.91 -2.12 5.70
C ALA A 98 6.36 -3.32 4.88
N LEU A 99 7.67 -3.44 4.65
CA LEU A 99 8.25 -4.57 3.95
C LEU A 99 8.04 -5.90 4.72
N THR A 100 8.32 -5.93 6.02
CA THR A 100 8.17 -7.18 6.80
C THR A 100 6.70 -7.59 6.92
N VAL A 101 5.79 -6.61 7.07
CA VAL A 101 4.35 -6.84 7.11
C VAL A 101 3.81 -7.33 5.78
N ALA A 102 4.15 -6.67 4.66
CA ALA A 102 3.75 -7.10 3.32
C ALA A 102 4.22 -8.53 3.03
N ARG A 103 5.47 -8.85 3.38
CA ARG A 103 6.02 -10.21 3.23
C ARG A 103 5.27 -11.23 4.10
N SER A 104 4.95 -10.88 5.34
CA SER A 104 4.17 -11.74 6.24
C SER A 104 2.78 -12.05 5.67
N TYR A 105 2.09 -11.05 5.14
CA TYR A 105 0.80 -11.24 4.48
C TYR A 105 0.91 -12.11 3.22
N TYR A 106 1.94 -11.90 2.40
CA TYR A 106 2.15 -12.74 1.22
C TYR A 106 2.42 -14.21 1.57
N LEU A 107 3.27 -14.48 2.57
CA LEU A 107 3.50 -15.84 3.04
C LEU A 107 2.24 -16.50 3.60
N LYS A 108 1.37 -15.72 4.28
CA LYS A 108 0.05 -16.20 4.69
C LYS A 108 -0.83 -16.51 3.48
N CYS A 109 -0.83 -15.66 2.45
CA CYS A 109 -1.54 -15.93 1.20
C CYS A 109 -1.15 -17.30 0.64
N LEU A 110 0.14 -17.51 0.36
CA LEU A 110 0.65 -18.78 -0.18
C LEU A 110 0.30 -19.97 0.73
N LYS A 111 0.47 -19.82 2.05
CA LYS A 111 0.08 -20.86 3.01
C LYS A 111 -1.40 -21.23 2.90
N TYR A 112 -2.30 -20.26 2.81
CA TYR A 112 -3.73 -20.57 2.70
C TYR A 112 -4.10 -21.20 1.36
N PHE A 113 -3.35 -20.92 0.29
CA PHE A 113 -3.48 -21.65 -0.98
C PHE A 113 -3.08 -23.13 -0.83
N THR A 114 -1.98 -23.45 -0.13
CA THR A 114 -1.61 -24.86 0.17
C THR A 114 -2.62 -25.60 1.05
N LEU A 115 -3.51 -24.86 1.73
CA LEU A 115 -4.58 -25.40 2.56
C LEU A 115 -5.94 -25.37 1.83
N GLU A 116 -5.95 -25.10 0.53
CA GLU A 116 -7.13 -24.98 -0.33
C GLU A 116 -8.16 -23.93 0.16
N ASN A 117 -7.73 -23.01 1.02
CA ASN A 117 -8.55 -21.92 1.52
C ASN A 117 -8.26 -20.65 0.72
N TYR A 118 -8.68 -20.66 -0.55
CA TYR A 118 -8.39 -19.60 -1.51
C TYR A 118 -8.94 -18.24 -1.10
N ASP A 119 -10.14 -18.20 -0.51
CA ASP A 119 -10.74 -16.97 0.02
C ASP A 119 -9.83 -16.31 1.06
N LYS A 120 -9.31 -17.10 2.00
CA LYS A 120 -8.40 -16.56 3.02
C LYS A 120 -7.04 -16.21 2.44
N GLY A 121 -6.57 -16.96 1.44
CA GLY A 121 -5.38 -16.62 0.67
C GLY A 121 -5.50 -15.24 0.03
N MET A 122 -6.56 -15.04 -0.75
CA MET A 122 -6.86 -13.79 -1.46
C MET A 122 -7.14 -12.61 -0.53
N PHE A 123 -7.72 -12.87 0.65
CA PHE A 123 -7.80 -11.87 1.72
C PHE A 123 -6.42 -11.38 2.16
N TYR A 124 -5.47 -12.28 2.42
CA TYR A 124 -4.12 -11.88 2.78
C TYR A 124 -3.33 -11.27 1.62
N PHE A 125 -3.63 -11.66 0.37
CA PHE A 125 -3.12 -10.95 -0.81
C PHE A 125 -3.59 -9.50 -0.83
N GLY A 126 -4.89 -9.24 -0.60
CA GLY A 126 -5.42 -7.88 -0.48
C GLY A 126 -4.74 -7.07 0.62
N ALA A 127 -4.52 -7.67 1.79
CA ALA A 127 -3.79 -7.02 2.88
C ALA A 127 -2.33 -6.69 2.50
N MET A 128 -1.67 -7.54 1.70
CA MET A 128 -0.33 -7.26 1.16
C MET A 128 -0.37 -6.11 0.16
N CYS A 129 -1.32 -6.12 -0.79
CA CYS A 129 -1.48 -5.06 -1.79
C CYS A 129 -1.68 -3.69 -1.16
N HIS A 130 -2.46 -3.60 -0.08
CA HIS A 130 -2.65 -2.36 0.68
C HIS A 130 -1.29 -1.74 1.07
N ILE A 131 -0.42 -2.55 1.69
CA ILE A 131 0.91 -2.09 2.12
C ILE A 131 1.79 -1.69 0.93
N ILE A 132 1.74 -2.44 -0.18
CA ILE A 132 2.50 -2.11 -1.39
C ILE A 132 2.01 -0.80 -2.04
N GLN A 133 0.71 -0.52 -1.97
CA GLN A 133 0.11 0.72 -2.46
C GLN A 133 0.55 1.92 -1.62
N ASP A 134 0.54 1.78 -0.29
CA ASP A 134 1.03 2.80 0.65
C ASP A 134 2.47 3.22 0.34
N LEU A 135 3.34 2.27 -0.02
CA LEU A 135 4.74 2.55 -0.33
C LEU A 135 4.96 3.35 -1.61
N THR A 136 3.92 3.66 -2.39
CA THR A 136 3.99 4.62 -3.50
C THR A 136 3.83 6.07 -3.06
N ILE A 137 3.40 6.28 -1.81
CA ILE A 137 3.13 7.59 -1.23
C ILE A 137 4.38 8.05 -0.46
N PRO A 138 4.93 9.25 -0.74
CA PRO A 138 6.16 9.71 -0.12
C PRO A 138 6.20 9.67 1.40
N GLN A 139 5.09 9.98 2.06
CA GLN A 139 5.01 10.05 3.51
C GLN A 139 5.27 8.68 4.17
N HIS A 140 4.76 7.61 3.57
CA HIS A 140 5.01 6.23 4.01
C HIS A 140 6.48 5.82 3.77
N ALA A 141 7.06 6.24 2.64
CA ALA A 141 8.44 5.93 2.28
C ALA A 141 9.50 6.71 3.09
N LYS A 142 9.15 7.89 3.62
CA LYS A 142 10.05 8.70 4.47
C LYS A 142 10.11 8.24 5.92
N GLY A 143 9.12 7.48 6.39
CA GLY A 143 9.00 7.11 7.80
C GLY A 143 8.68 8.28 8.74
N LYS A 144 8.08 9.37 8.23
CA LYS A 144 7.77 10.58 8.99
C LYS A 144 6.27 10.88 8.98
N LEU A 145 5.65 10.84 10.17
CA LEU A 145 4.21 11.07 10.35
C LEU A 145 3.79 12.56 10.15
N PHE A 146 4.71 13.51 10.36
CA PHE A 146 4.41 14.94 10.46
C PHE A 146 4.76 15.77 9.20
N ASP A 147 4.51 15.25 7.99
CA ASP A 147 4.88 15.90 6.71
C ASP A 147 3.65 16.13 5.79
N ASN A 148 2.68 16.94 6.24
CA ASN A 148 1.41 17.23 5.55
C ASN A 148 0.61 15.98 5.10
N HIS A 149 0.89 14.82 5.71
CA HIS A 149 0.35 13.51 5.35
C HIS A 149 -1.19 13.52 5.25
N ARG A 150 -1.85 13.98 6.32
CA ARG A 150 -3.32 14.09 6.37
C ARG A 150 -3.89 15.04 5.33
N GLN A 151 -3.19 16.13 4.99
CA GLN A 151 -3.65 17.09 3.97
C GLN A 151 -3.57 16.49 2.58
N PHE A 152 -2.46 15.79 2.28
CA PHE A 152 -2.28 15.08 1.02
C PHE A 152 -3.34 13.98 0.84
N GLU A 153 -3.56 13.14 1.86
CA GLU A 153 -4.59 12.10 1.81
C GLU A 153 -6.00 12.69 1.63
N SER A 154 -6.30 13.80 2.31
CA SER A 154 -7.58 14.49 2.14
C SER A 154 -7.75 15.03 0.72
N TYR A 155 -6.68 15.61 0.15
CA TYR A 155 -6.69 16.04 -1.25
C TYR A 155 -6.95 14.87 -2.20
N VAL A 156 -6.26 13.73 -2.03
CA VAL A 156 -6.47 12.55 -2.89
C VAL A 156 -7.90 12.05 -2.76
N LYS A 157 -8.41 11.92 -1.54
CA LYS A 157 -9.79 11.52 -1.25
C LYS A 157 -10.82 12.40 -1.97
N GLU A 158 -10.60 13.71 -2.01
CA GLU A 158 -11.56 14.64 -2.62
C GLU A 158 -11.54 14.61 -4.16
N ASN A 159 -10.48 14.04 -4.76
CA ASN A 159 -10.18 14.20 -6.18
C ASN A 159 -9.97 12.88 -6.96
N TYR A 160 -9.82 11.72 -6.31
CA TYR A 160 -9.41 10.47 -6.98
C TYR A 160 -10.36 10.02 -8.10
N ILE A 161 -11.67 10.23 -7.93
CA ILE A 161 -12.69 9.96 -8.97
C ILE A 161 -12.83 11.11 -9.97
N LYS A 162 -12.64 12.36 -9.52
CA LYS A 162 -12.91 13.56 -10.34
C LYS A 162 -11.84 13.79 -11.40
N ILE A 163 -10.59 13.41 -11.11
CA ILE A 163 -9.44 13.67 -11.98
C ILE A 163 -9.15 12.40 -12.79
N ASN A 164 -9.64 12.37 -14.03
CA ASN A 164 -9.47 11.21 -14.93
C ASN A 164 -8.00 10.81 -15.15
N ARG A 165 -7.07 11.79 -15.09
CA ARG A 165 -5.63 11.52 -15.23
C ARG A 165 -5.05 10.64 -14.11
N PHE A 166 -5.78 10.41 -13.02
CA PHE A 166 -5.37 9.48 -11.97
C PHE A 166 -5.65 8.02 -12.32
N LYS A 167 -6.38 7.73 -13.39
CA LYS A 167 -6.54 6.37 -13.92
C LYS A 167 -5.41 6.08 -14.91
N CYS A 168 -4.73 4.96 -14.72
CA CYS A 168 -3.70 4.44 -15.60
C CYS A 168 -4.24 3.29 -16.46
N ARG A 169 -3.77 3.20 -17.70
CA ARG A 169 -4.01 2.06 -18.60
C ARG A 169 -2.71 1.49 -19.17
N ASP A 170 -1.56 2.03 -18.75
CA ASP A 170 -0.26 1.55 -19.18
C ASP A 170 -0.02 0.13 -18.65
N GLU A 171 0.91 -0.57 -19.31
CA GLU A 171 1.42 -1.88 -18.92
C GLU A 171 1.74 -2.03 -17.41
N PRO A 172 1.46 -3.21 -16.81
CA PRO A 172 1.89 -3.53 -15.45
C PRO A 172 3.39 -3.34 -15.22
N ILE A 173 3.78 -2.99 -14.00
CA ILE A 173 5.18 -3.05 -13.57
C ILE A 173 5.39 -4.40 -12.91
N ILE A 174 6.03 -5.33 -13.61
CA ILE A 174 6.23 -6.71 -13.15
C ILE A 174 7.61 -6.84 -12.47
N LEU A 175 7.59 -7.22 -11.20
CA LEU A 175 8.77 -7.49 -10.36
C LEU A 175 8.67 -8.90 -9.76
N LYS A 176 9.79 -9.40 -9.24
CA LYS A 176 9.96 -10.82 -8.90
C LYS A 176 9.56 -11.19 -7.47
N SER A 177 9.43 -10.21 -6.58
CA SER A 177 9.15 -10.47 -5.17
C SER A 177 8.47 -9.28 -4.49
N VAL A 178 7.79 -9.55 -3.38
CA VAL A 178 7.25 -8.50 -2.48
C VAL A 178 8.33 -7.50 -2.05
N VAL A 179 9.56 -7.99 -1.86
CA VAL A 179 10.72 -7.15 -1.50
C VAL A 179 11.04 -6.16 -2.63
N ASP A 180 11.03 -6.63 -3.87
CA ASP A 180 11.29 -5.78 -5.04
C ASP A 180 10.19 -4.73 -5.20
N TYR A 181 8.92 -5.11 -5.02
CA TYR A 181 7.80 -4.15 -5.06
C TYR A 181 7.92 -3.07 -3.98
N ALA A 182 8.16 -3.48 -2.73
CA ALA A 182 8.30 -2.53 -1.62
C ALA A 182 9.48 -1.56 -1.84
N ASN A 183 10.64 -2.08 -2.28
CA ASN A 183 11.81 -1.26 -2.59
C ASN A 183 11.57 -0.32 -3.77
N TYR A 184 11.04 -0.85 -4.87
CA TYR A 184 10.78 -0.08 -6.08
C TYR A 184 9.80 1.07 -5.79
N ASN A 185 8.67 0.76 -5.15
CA ASN A 185 7.65 1.75 -4.82
C ASN A 185 8.20 2.83 -3.90
N SER A 186 8.87 2.43 -2.82
CA SER A 186 9.40 3.39 -1.85
C SER A 186 10.49 4.28 -2.45
N LEU A 187 11.38 3.74 -3.28
CA LEU A 187 12.41 4.53 -3.97
C LEU A 187 11.79 5.54 -4.95
N ARG A 188 10.76 5.12 -5.69
CA ARG A 188 10.02 6.00 -6.60
C ARG A 188 9.26 7.08 -5.83
N ALA A 189 8.64 6.75 -4.70
CA ALA A 189 7.96 7.70 -3.83
C ALA A 189 8.92 8.78 -3.32
N LEU A 190 10.10 8.39 -2.81
CA LEU A 190 11.14 9.35 -2.40
C LEU A 190 11.63 10.23 -3.56
N LYS A 191 11.73 9.67 -4.77
CA LYS A 191 12.11 10.44 -5.97
C LYS A 191 11.02 11.44 -6.37
N ILE A 192 9.75 11.04 -6.33
CA ILE A 192 8.60 11.91 -6.62
C ILE A 192 8.61 13.12 -5.68
N ASP A 193 8.79 12.88 -4.38
CA ASP A 193 8.89 13.95 -3.40
C ASP A 193 10.05 14.90 -3.66
N TYR A 194 11.22 14.35 -3.96
CA TYR A 194 12.40 15.15 -4.28
C TYR A 194 12.19 16.06 -5.49
N ILE A 195 11.55 15.55 -6.55
CA ILE A 195 11.28 16.32 -7.78
C ILE A 195 10.36 17.51 -7.50
N TYR A 196 9.34 17.32 -6.65
CA TYR A 196 8.33 18.33 -6.36
C TYR A 196 8.58 19.12 -5.07
N LYS A 197 9.74 18.97 -4.43
CA LYS A 197 10.06 19.56 -3.11
C LYS A 197 9.95 21.09 -3.07
N ASN A 198 10.26 21.76 -4.19
CA ASN A 198 10.32 23.22 -4.28
C ASN A 198 8.99 23.88 -4.71
N ILE A 199 7.94 23.10 -4.98
CA ILE A 199 6.62 23.63 -5.33
C ILE A 199 5.96 24.16 -4.06
N ARG A 200 5.69 25.48 -4.04
CA ARG A 200 5.08 26.16 -2.88
C ARG A 200 3.56 26.04 -2.86
N ASP A 201 2.91 26.06 -4.03
CA ASP A 201 1.47 25.86 -4.14
C ASP A 201 1.10 24.41 -3.80
N LEU A 202 0.40 24.22 -2.67
CA LEU A 202 0.12 22.89 -2.15
C LEU A 202 -0.82 22.09 -3.06
N ASN A 203 -1.81 22.72 -3.68
CA ASN A 203 -2.72 22.03 -4.59
C ASN A 203 -1.98 21.48 -5.82
N THR A 204 -1.13 22.31 -6.44
CA THR A 204 -0.27 21.89 -7.55
C THR A 204 0.68 20.76 -7.13
N LYS A 205 1.32 20.90 -5.96
CA LYS A 205 2.21 19.86 -5.42
C LYS A 205 1.45 18.55 -5.19
N PHE A 206 0.31 18.59 -4.52
CA PHE A 206 -0.51 17.40 -4.25
C PHE A 206 -1.04 16.77 -5.52
N TYR A 207 -1.49 17.55 -6.50
CA TYR A 207 -1.88 17.05 -7.82
C TYR A 207 -0.75 16.25 -8.49
N LEU A 208 0.45 16.83 -8.55
CA LEU A 208 1.59 16.21 -9.24
C LEU A 208 2.10 14.95 -8.52
N VAL A 209 2.14 14.99 -7.19
CA VAL A 209 2.49 13.81 -6.37
C VAL A 209 1.43 12.73 -6.54
N ALA A 210 0.14 13.05 -6.39
CA ALA A 210 -0.96 12.09 -6.52
C ALA A 210 -1.01 11.45 -7.91
N LEU A 211 -0.80 12.24 -8.97
CA LEU A 211 -0.74 11.74 -10.34
C LEU A 211 0.32 10.64 -10.48
N LYS A 212 1.52 10.85 -9.96
CA LYS A 212 2.62 9.87 -10.06
C LYS A 212 2.43 8.69 -9.11
N SER A 213 1.98 8.93 -7.88
CA SER A 213 1.80 7.86 -6.89
C SER A 213 0.62 6.94 -7.24
N LEU A 214 -0.55 7.47 -7.62
CA LEU A 214 -1.73 6.65 -7.91
C LEU A 214 -1.53 5.77 -9.16
N THR A 215 -0.93 6.33 -10.22
CA THR A 215 -0.62 5.56 -11.43
C THR A 215 0.42 4.48 -11.14
N LEU A 216 1.46 4.79 -10.36
CA LEU A 216 2.44 3.80 -9.90
C LEU A 216 1.79 2.68 -9.07
N ALA A 217 0.89 3.02 -8.15
CA ALA A 217 0.19 2.05 -7.31
C ALA A 217 -0.67 1.08 -8.13
N GLN A 218 -1.37 1.57 -9.15
CA GLN A 218 -2.19 0.74 -10.04
C GLN A 218 -1.31 -0.23 -10.84
N LYS A 219 -0.25 0.26 -11.49
CA LYS A 219 0.66 -0.57 -12.31
C LYS A 219 1.38 -1.64 -11.49
N THR A 220 1.77 -1.31 -10.26
CA THR A 220 2.49 -2.24 -9.39
C THR A 220 1.55 -3.21 -8.68
N THR A 221 0.31 -2.81 -8.39
CA THR A 221 -0.74 -3.75 -7.92
C THR A 221 -1.08 -4.78 -9.01
N ALA A 222 -1.20 -4.35 -10.27
CA ALA A 222 -1.37 -5.28 -11.40
C ALA A 222 -0.16 -6.21 -11.55
N GLY A 223 1.06 -5.70 -11.35
CA GLY A 223 2.25 -6.53 -11.27
C GLY A 223 2.20 -7.56 -10.13
N CYS A 224 1.75 -7.17 -8.94
CA CYS A 224 1.61 -8.09 -7.81
C CYS A 224 0.62 -9.23 -8.11
N MET A 225 -0.44 -8.94 -8.86
CA MET A 225 -1.38 -9.97 -9.33
C MET A 225 -0.68 -10.98 -10.26
N ILE A 226 0.07 -10.50 -11.25
CA ILE A 226 0.83 -11.37 -12.16
C ILE A 226 1.87 -12.21 -11.39
N MET A 227 2.56 -11.61 -10.42
CA MET A 227 3.50 -12.33 -9.55
C MET A 227 2.80 -13.46 -8.79
N LEU A 228 1.68 -13.19 -8.13
CA LEU A 228 0.93 -14.22 -7.41
C LEU A 228 0.41 -15.30 -8.36
N TYR A 229 -0.14 -14.92 -9.52
CA TYR A 229 -0.62 -15.89 -10.50
C TYR A 229 0.47 -16.90 -10.90
N ASN A 230 1.67 -16.39 -11.20
CA ASN A 230 2.81 -17.23 -11.54
C ASN A 230 3.27 -18.10 -10.37
N ASP A 231 3.32 -17.55 -9.15
CA ASP A 231 3.70 -18.32 -7.97
C ASP A 231 2.72 -19.47 -7.70
N LEU A 232 1.42 -19.25 -7.93
CA LEU A 232 0.38 -20.27 -7.74
C LEU A 232 0.44 -21.45 -8.72
N ILE A 233 1.21 -21.35 -9.81
CA ILE A 233 1.47 -22.50 -10.71
C ILE A 233 2.33 -23.56 -10.00
N TYR A 234 3.11 -23.16 -9.00
CA TYR A 234 4.09 -24.00 -8.31
C TYR A 234 3.72 -24.33 -6.85
N VAL A 235 2.55 -23.87 -6.39
CA VAL A 235 2.01 -24.09 -5.04
C VAL A 235 1.07 -25.29 -5.04
#